data_AF-A0A7W3QKG4-F1
#
_entry.id   AF-A0A7W3QKG4-F1
#
_cell.length_a   1.000
_cell.length_b   1.000
_cell.length_c   1.000
_cell.angle_alpha   90.00
_cell.angle_beta   90.00
_cell.angle_gamma   90.00
#
_symmetry.space_group_name_H-M   'P 1'
#
loop_
_entity.id
_entity.type
_entity.pdbx_description
1 polymer ?
#
loop_
_entity_poly.entity_id
_entity_poly.type
_entity_poly.pdbx_seq_one_letter_code
_entity_poly.pdbx_strand_id
1 'polypeptide(L)'
;MKVEWLHSFDDEPVEVYSEVGDDGYETRKVELFPDGRLEYADGHRETGATGLSEVPVGTVAGIAAQEEFQPHVISRREFEEMWARAVAARGE
;
A
#
# COMPACT_ATOMS: atom_id res chain seq x y z
N MET A 1 -3.27 4.66 5.42
CA MET A 1 -3.35 5.69 4.36
C MET A 1 -3.41 4.99 3.01
N LYS A 2 -3.85 5.70 1.96
CA LYS A 2 -3.75 5.27 0.56
C LYS A 2 -2.87 6.27 -0.18
N VAL A 3 -2.06 5.82 -1.13
CA VAL A 3 -1.33 6.67 -2.08
C VAL A 3 -1.66 6.18 -3.48
N GLU A 4 -2.16 7.07 -4.33
CA GLU A 4 -2.22 6.82 -5.77
C GLU A 4 -0.87 7.24 -6.36
N TRP A 5 -0.23 6.33 -7.10
CA TRP A 5 1.05 6.57 -7.77
C TRP A 5 0.80 6.83 -9.25
N LEU A 6 1.04 8.08 -9.67
CA LEU A 6 0.76 8.58 -11.00
C LEU A 6 1.94 8.27 -11.94
N HIS A 7 1.90 7.12 -12.58
CA HIS A 7 2.87 6.71 -13.59
C HIS A 7 2.21 5.89 -14.71
N SER A 8 3.03 5.47 -15.68
CA SER A 8 2.64 4.58 -16.77
C SER A 8 3.45 3.29 -16.83
N PHE A 9 4.21 2.95 -15.78
CA PHE A 9 4.88 1.65 -15.64
C PHE A 9 3.86 0.53 -15.41
N ASP A 10 3.98 -0.56 -16.17
CA ASP A 10 3.07 -1.71 -16.08
C ASP A 10 3.38 -2.63 -14.88
N ASP A 11 4.64 -2.65 -14.45
CA ASP A 11 5.15 -3.54 -13.40
C ASP A 11 5.14 -2.92 -12.00
N GLU A 12 4.76 -1.65 -11.87
CA GLU A 12 4.69 -0.90 -10.60
C GLU A 12 3.23 -0.73 -10.14
N PRO A 13 2.96 -0.65 -8.83
CA PRO A 13 1.61 -0.49 -8.30
C PRO A 13 1.05 0.93 -8.52
N VAL A 14 -0.22 1.01 -8.92
CA VAL A 14 -0.95 2.28 -9.10
C VAL A 14 -1.60 2.78 -7.82
N GLU A 15 -1.88 1.89 -6.87
CA GLU A 15 -2.32 2.26 -5.53
C GLU A 15 -1.55 1.49 -4.46
N VAL A 16 -1.12 2.20 -3.42
CA VAL A 16 -0.45 1.64 -2.25
C VAL A 16 -1.27 1.97 -1.01
N TYR A 17 -1.67 0.95 -0.26
CA TYR A 17 -2.39 1.08 1.01
C TYR A 17 -1.46 0.68 2.14
N SER A 18 -1.23 1.58 3.08
CA SER A 18 -0.32 1.35 4.21
C SER A 18 -1.05 1.54 5.54
N GLU A 19 -1.09 0.50 6.38
CA GLU A 19 -1.39 0.66 7.81
C GLU A 19 -0.11 1.01 8.55
N VAL A 20 -0.08 2.20 9.15
CA VAL A 20 1.12 2.77 9.76
C VAL A 20 0.97 2.74 11.27
N GLY A 21 1.98 2.18 11.94
CA GLY A 21 2.06 2.12 13.41
C GLY A 21 2.39 3.49 14.03
N ASP A 22 2.33 3.53 15.35
CA ASP A 22 2.62 4.75 16.13
C ASP A 22 4.08 5.22 15.98
N ASP A 23 4.98 4.34 15.55
CA ASP A 23 6.38 4.61 15.24
C ASP A 23 6.62 5.13 13.81
N GLY A 24 5.57 5.24 13.00
CA GLY A 24 5.63 5.71 11.61
C GLY A 24 5.99 4.63 10.59
N TYR A 25 6.21 3.39 11.01
CA TYR A 25 6.52 2.27 10.13
C TYR A 25 5.25 1.55 9.66
N GLU A 26 5.35 0.89 8.51
CA GLU A 26 4.26 0.05 8.02
C GLU A 26 4.16 -1.22 8.87
N THR A 27 2.93 -1.55 9.25
CA THR A 27 2.60 -2.83 9.91
C THR A 27 1.92 -3.79 8.94
N ARG A 28 1.18 -3.23 7.97
CA ARG A 28 0.56 -3.95 6.86
C ARG A 28 0.57 -3.06 5.61
N LYS A 29 0.72 -3.67 4.45
CA LYS A 29 0.73 -3.01 3.15
C LYS A 29 -0.06 -3.82 2.11
N VAL A 30 -0.79 -3.13 1.24
CA VAL A 30 -1.42 -3.71 0.04
C VAL A 30 -1.04 -2.88 -1.17
N GLU A 31 -0.66 -3.55 -2.25
CA GLU A 31 -0.33 -2.94 -3.54
C GLU A 31 -1.31 -3.42 -4.60
N LEU A 32 -1.92 -2.47 -5.32
CA LEU A 32 -2.77 -2.71 -6.48
C LEU A 32 -2.00 -2.36 -7.74
N PHE A 33 -1.88 -3.32 -8.66
CA PHE A 33 -1.19 -3.16 -9.94
C PHE A 33 -2.17 -2.76 -11.06
N PRO A 34 -1.68 -2.19 -12.18
CA PRO A 34 -2.50 -1.80 -13.33
C PRO A 34 -3.39 -2.91 -13.89
N ASP A 35 -2.95 -4.16 -13.79
CA ASP A 35 -3.68 -5.35 -14.25
C ASP A 35 -4.78 -5.83 -13.27
N GLY A 36 -4.95 -5.14 -12.14
CA GLY A 36 -5.89 -5.49 -11.07
C GLY A 36 -5.36 -6.49 -10.06
N ARG A 37 -4.10 -6.94 -10.19
CA ARG A 37 -3.45 -7.83 -9.23
C ARG A 37 -3.29 -7.12 -7.89
N LEU A 38 -3.57 -7.85 -6.81
CA LEU A 38 -3.33 -7.42 -5.43
C LEU A 38 -2.19 -8.23 -4.83
N GLU A 39 -1.19 -7.54 -4.31
CA GLU A 39 -0.12 -8.11 -3.49
C GLU A 39 -0.18 -7.47 -2.09
N TYR A 40 0.33 -8.16 -1.07
CA TYR A 40 0.34 -7.64 0.29
C TYR A 40 1.58 -8.07 1.07
N ALA A 41 1.83 -7.31 2.13
CA ALA A 41 2.83 -7.64 3.14
C ALA A 41 2.32 -7.36 4.55
N ASP A 42 2.70 -8.20 5.49
CA ASP A 42 2.67 -7.96 6.94
C ASP A 42 3.99 -8.43 7.57
N GLY A 43 4.12 -8.31 8.89
CA GLY A 43 5.33 -8.76 9.61
C GLY A 43 5.63 -10.27 9.55
N HIS A 44 4.82 -11.07 8.85
CA HIS A 44 4.96 -12.53 8.73
C HIS A 44 4.93 -13.03 7.28
N ARG A 45 4.29 -12.32 6.37
CA ARG A 45 4.04 -12.74 4.99
C ARG A 45 4.27 -11.60 4.02
N GLU A 46 4.79 -11.97 2.86
CA GLU A 46 4.98 -11.11 1.71
C GLU A 46 4.53 -11.89 0.49
N THR A 47 3.87 -11.22 -0.46
CA THR A 47 3.46 -11.82 -1.73
C THR A 47 4.09 -11.08 -2.91
N GLY A 48 4.51 -11.82 -3.93
CA GLY A 48 5.24 -11.25 -5.06
C GLY A 48 6.55 -10.62 -4.62
N ALA A 49 6.74 -9.34 -4.96
CA ALA A 49 7.88 -8.52 -4.51
C ALA A 49 7.46 -7.46 -3.47
N THR A 50 6.22 -7.52 -2.97
CA THR A 50 5.69 -6.55 -2.02
C THR A 50 6.20 -6.84 -0.62
N GLY A 51 6.94 -5.88 -0.06
CA GLY A 51 7.43 -5.90 1.32
C GLY A 51 7.05 -4.62 2.07
N LEU A 52 7.19 -4.67 3.40
CA LEU A 52 7.06 -3.48 4.26
C LEU A 52 8.27 -2.55 4.07
N SER A 53 8.04 -1.25 4.15
CA SER A 53 9.10 -0.25 4.05
C SER A 53 10.10 -0.34 5.20
N GLU A 54 11.40 -0.30 4.88
CA GLU A 54 12.49 -0.24 5.86
C GLU A 54 12.65 1.15 6.51
N VAL A 55 11.92 2.14 6.00
CA VAL A 55 11.88 3.52 6.49
C VAL A 55 10.45 3.95 6.82
N PRO A 56 10.25 4.95 7.69
CA PRO A 56 8.91 5.48 7.96
C PRO A 56 8.23 5.99 6.68
N VAL A 57 6.91 5.78 6.56
CA VAL A 57 6.12 6.09 5.33
C VAL A 57 6.12 7.59 4.97
N GLY A 58 6.47 8.44 5.94
CA GLY A 58 6.40 9.89 5.80
C GLY A 58 5.02 10.44 6.12
N THR A 59 4.90 11.76 6.07
CA THR A 59 3.64 12.47 6.35
C THR A 59 2.82 12.65 5.07
N VAL A 60 1.50 12.77 5.19
CA VAL A 60 0.61 13.06 4.05
C VAL A 60 1.08 14.31 3.28
N ALA A 61 1.47 15.37 3.98
CA ALA A 61 1.98 16.59 3.35
C ALA A 61 3.33 16.37 2.64
N GLY A 62 4.22 15.55 3.20
CA GLY A 62 5.50 15.22 2.57
C GLY A 62 5.34 14.35 1.33
N ILE A 63 4.40 13.41 1.35
CA ILE A 63 4.08 12.58 0.18
C ILE A 63 3.43 13.44 -0.90
N ALA A 64 2.46 14.29 -0.55
CA ALA A 64 1.74 15.16 -1.49
C ALA A 64 2.63 16.24 -2.15
N ALA A 65 3.82 16.50 -1.61
CA ALA A 65 4.78 17.42 -2.22
C ALA A 65 5.48 16.82 -3.45
N GLN A 66 5.35 15.50 -3.67
CA GLN A 66 5.90 14.80 -4.83
C GLN A 66 4.79 14.68 -5.88
N GLU A 67 5.04 15.17 -7.10
CA GLU A 67 4.02 15.28 -8.16
C GLU A 67 3.47 13.92 -8.61
N GLU A 68 4.25 12.85 -8.43
CA GLU A 68 3.85 11.48 -8.76
C GLU A 68 2.93 10.85 -7.71
N PHE A 69 2.74 11.45 -6.52
CA PHE A 69 1.95 10.83 -5.45
C PHE A 69 0.74 11.67 -5.06
N GLN A 70 -0.42 11.00 -4.96
CA GLN A 70 -1.63 11.56 -4.38
C GLN A 70 -2.03 10.78 -3.12
N PRO A 71 -1.63 11.25 -1.92
CA PRO A 71 -1.95 10.57 -0.67
C PRO A 71 -3.35 10.94 -0.16
N HIS A 72 -4.01 9.96 0.44
CA HIS A 72 -5.32 10.07 1.06
C HIS A 72 -5.32 9.44 2.45
N VAL A 73 -5.90 10.15 3.41
CA VAL A 73 -6.20 9.56 4.72
C VAL A 73 -7.47 8.72 4.56
N ILE A 74 -7.31 7.41 4.68
CA ILE A 74 -8.41 6.46 4.62
C ILE A 74 -8.81 6.01 6.02
N SER A 75 -10.05 5.54 6.15
CA SER A 75 -10.50 4.92 7.40
C SER A 75 -9.87 3.55 7.58
N ARG A 76 -9.79 3.07 8.84
CA ARG A 76 -9.41 1.69 9.11
C ARG A 76 -10.30 0.70 8.36
N ARG A 77 -11.60 0.92 8.32
CA ARG A 77 -12.54 0.02 7.64
C ARG A 77 -12.18 -0.16 6.16
N GLU A 78 -11.89 0.94 5.48
CA GLU A 78 -11.50 0.93 4.06
C GLU A 78 -10.19 0.16 3.84
N PHE A 79 -9.22 0.32 4.74
CA PHE A 79 -8.01 -0.49 4.71
C PHE A 79 -8.30 -1.98 4.89
N GLU A 80 -9.10 -2.36 5.90
CA GLU A 80 -9.42 -3.76 6.19
C GLU A 80 -10.20 -4.43 5.03
N GLU A 81 -11.05 -3.68 4.32
CA GLU A 81 -11.74 -4.17 3.12
C GLU A 81 -10.76 -4.52 2.00
N MET A 82 -9.77 -3.67 1.74
CA MET A 82 -8.72 -3.94 0.73
C MET A 82 -7.77 -5.05 1.18
N TRP A 83 -7.40 -5.08 2.45
CA TRP A 83 -6.61 -6.16 3.06
C TRP A 83 -7.28 -7.52 2.87
N ALA A 84 -8.56 -7.63 3.21
CA ALA A 84 -9.31 -8.88 3.07
C ALA A 84 -9.36 -9.37 1.61
N ARG A 85 -9.51 -8.45 0.64
CA ARG A 85 -9.47 -8.78 -0.79
C ARG A 85 -8.11 -9.31 -1.23
N ALA A 86 -7.02 -8.67 -0.79
CA ALA A 86 -5.66 -9.09 -1.13
C ALA A 86 -5.32 -10.46 -0.54
N VAL A 87 -5.66 -10.69 0.73
CA VAL A 87 -5.45 -11.98 1.40
C VAL A 87 -6.27 -13.09 0.73
N ALA A 88 -7.53 -12.83 0.38
CA ALA A 88 -8.37 -13.81 -0.30
C ALA A 88 -7.85 -14.17 -1.69
N ALA A 89 -7.30 -13.21 -2.44
CA ALA A 89 -6.75 -13.43 -3.78
C ALA A 89 -5.46 -14.27 -3.80
N ARG A 90 -4.81 -14.47 -2.65
CA ARG A 90 -3.55 -15.23 -2.51
C ARG A 90 -3.69 -16.51 -1.70
N GLY A 91 -4.92 -16.81 -1.25
CA GLY A 91 -5.26 -17.98 -0.45
C GLY A 91 -5.67 -19.20 -1.28
N GLU A 92 -4.99 -19.49 -2.40
CA GLU A 92 -5.10 -20.74 -3.17
C GLU A 92 -3.80 -21.55 -3.09
#